data_AF-A0A958J747-F1
#
_entry.id   AF-A0A958J747-F1
#
_cell.length_a   1.000
_cell.length_b   1.000
_cell.length_c   1.000
_cell.angle_alpha   90.00
_cell.angle_beta   90.00
_cell.angle_gamma   90.00
#
_symmetry.space_group_name_H-M   'P 1'
#
loop_
_entity.id
_entity.type
_entity.pdbx_description
1 polymer ?
#
loop_
_entity_poly.entity_id
_entity_poly.type
_entity_poly.pdbx_seq_one_letter_code
_entity_poly.pdbx_strand_id
1 'polypeptide(L)'
;RGGIRMAGNRYVPVLTGKFANTGANPYPAADLQQELFDGPWPTGTMSQYYAEISYGAINLTGTVTNWVTVSQNDTYYEGTSNGLNPANAETGE
;
A
#
# COMPACT_ATOMS: atom_id res chain seq x y z
N ARG A 1 -34.54 1.54 -8.08
CA ARG A 1 -34.13 2.37 -6.92
C ARG A 1 -33.44 1.45 -5.93
N GLY A 2 -32.13 1.62 -5.68
CA GLY A 2 -31.37 0.77 -4.76
C GLY A 2 -29.99 0.39 -5.30
N GLY A 3 -29.11 1.36 -5.52
CA GLY A 3 -27.68 1.08 -5.64
C GLY A 3 -27.07 1.01 -4.24
N ILE A 4 -26.16 0.06 -4.01
CA ILE A 4 -25.43 -0.04 -2.74
C ILE A 4 -24.68 1.28 -2.54
N ARG A 5 -25.02 2.04 -1.51
CA ARG A 5 -24.26 3.24 -1.13
C ARG A 5 -23.00 2.77 -0.42
N MET A 6 -21.85 2.89 -1.06
CA MET A 6 -20.57 2.70 -0.37
C MET A 6 -20.35 3.88 0.58
N ALA A 7 -20.65 3.66 1.87
CA ALA A 7 -20.48 4.65 2.93
C ALA A 7 -19.92 4.00 4.20
N GLY A 8 -19.41 4.84 5.12
CA GLY A 8 -18.90 4.48 6.43
C GLY A 8 -17.37 4.38 6.50
N ASN A 9 -16.90 3.85 7.63
CA ASN A 9 -15.47 3.67 7.89
C ASN A 9 -14.90 2.52 7.05
N ARG A 10 -13.72 2.72 6.47
CA ARG A 10 -12.96 1.71 5.74
C ARG A 10 -11.54 1.70 6.28
N TYR A 11 -11.05 0.51 6.61
CA TYR A 11 -9.69 0.32 7.08
C TYR A 11 -8.89 -0.42 6.01
N VAL A 12 -7.69 0.08 5.70
CA VAL A 12 -6.77 -0.54 4.73
C VAL A 12 -5.40 -0.71 5.38
N PRO A 13 -4.94 -1.95 5.62
CA PRO A 13 -3.56 -2.20 6.02
C PRO A 13 -2.64 -2.02 4.81
N VAL A 14 -1.49 -1.36 5.01
CA VAL A 14 -0.46 -1.20 3.98
C VAL A 14 0.79 -1.95 4.44
N LEU A 15 1.15 -2.98 3.69
CA LEU A 15 2.32 -3.81 3.97
C LEU A 15 3.52 -3.28 3.16
N THR A 16 4.61 -2.96 3.84
CA THR A 16 5.86 -2.56 3.19
C THR A 16 6.85 -3.72 3.19
N GLY A 17 7.31 -4.11 1.99
CA GLY A 17 8.15 -5.29 1.78
C GLY A 17 9.33 -4.98 0.87
N LYS A 18 10.51 -5.51 1.19
CA LYS A 18 11.73 -5.39 0.37
C LYS A 18 12.42 -6.73 0.18
N PHE A 19 13.10 -6.92 -0.94
CA PHE A 19 13.82 -8.17 -1.24
C PHE A 19 15.10 -8.31 -0.42
N ALA A 20 15.58 -9.54 -0.23
CA ALA A 20 16.78 -9.82 0.55
C ALA A 20 18.04 -9.06 0.05
N ASN A 21 18.11 -8.77 -1.26
CA ASN A 21 19.22 -8.06 -1.91
C ASN A 21 19.05 -6.53 -2.03
N THR A 22 17.99 -5.92 -1.50
CA THR A 22 17.72 -4.46 -1.69
C THR A 22 18.37 -3.54 -0.65
N GLY A 23 19.07 -4.08 0.35
CA GLY A 23 19.84 -3.27 1.31
C GLY A 23 18.96 -2.48 2.29
N ALA A 24 19.24 -1.18 2.47
CA ALA A 24 18.54 -0.31 3.42
C ALA A 24 17.09 -0.01 2.98
N ASN A 25 16.24 0.38 3.94
CA ASN A 25 14.89 0.83 3.62
C ASN A 25 14.94 2.10 2.76
N PRO A 26 14.12 2.21 1.72
CA PRO A 26 14.17 3.36 0.80
C PRO A 26 13.74 4.68 1.47
N TYR A 27 12.81 4.59 2.43
CA TYR A 27 12.34 5.71 3.27
C TYR A 27 11.67 5.14 4.54
N PRO A 28 11.50 5.96 5.61
CA PRO A 28 10.75 5.56 6.80
C PRO A 28 9.29 5.18 6.47
N ALA A 29 8.78 4.09 7.03
CA ALA A 29 7.36 3.73 6.89
C ALA A 29 6.42 4.79 7.48
N ALA A 30 6.91 5.58 8.44
CA ALA A 30 6.19 6.72 9.01
C ALA A 30 5.86 7.79 7.97
N ASP A 31 6.70 7.97 6.95
CA ASP A 31 6.45 8.95 5.88
C ASP A 31 5.23 8.52 5.04
N LEU A 32 5.09 7.22 4.77
CA LEU A 32 3.88 6.68 4.13
C LEU A 32 2.65 6.77 5.02
N GLN A 33 2.78 6.54 6.34
CA GLN A 33 1.65 6.70 7.27
C GLN A 33 1.15 8.16 7.25
N GLN A 34 2.09 9.10 7.29
CA GLN A 34 1.85 10.54 7.21
C GLN A 34 1.18 10.92 5.87
N GLU A 35 1.70 10.43 4.75
CA GLU A 35 1.17 10.69 3.41
C GLU A 35 -0.20 10.08 3.17
N LEU A 36 -0.44 8.82 3.60
CA LEU A 36 -1.65 8.11 3.27
C LEU A 36 -2.82 8.43 4.22
N PHE A 37 -2.57 8.57 5.52
CA PHE A 37 -3.64 8.56 6.52
C PHE A 37 -3.62 9.75 7.49
N ASP A 38 -2.46 10.12 8.04
CA ASP A 38 -2.42 11.03 9.19
C ASP A 38 -2.45 12.51 8.77
N GLY A 39 -1.66 12.88 7.75
CA GLY A 39 -1.58 14.25 7.25
C GLY A 39 -1.07 15.28 8.27
N PRO A 40 -0.82 16.53 7.85
CA PRO A 40 -0.95 17.04 6.49
C PRO A 40 0.13 16.51 5.53
N TRP A 41 -0.22 16.42 4.25
CA TRP A 41 0.69 16.13 3.14
C TRP A 41 0.49 17.16 2.02
N PRO A 42 1.53 17.61 1.29
CA PRO A 42 1.42 18.73 0.37
C PRO A 42 0.32 18.61 -0.71
N THR A 43 0.03 17.39 -1.16
CA THR A 43 -1.00 17.09 -2.16
C THR A 43 -2.31 16.57 -1.55
N GLY A 44 -2.42 16.60 -0.23
CA GLY A 44 -3.48 15.92 0.52
C GLY A 44 -3.17 14.43 0.72
N THR A 45 -3.79 13.84 1.74
CA THR A 45 -3.65 12.41 2.04
C THR A 45 -4.63 11.56 1.24
N MET A 46 -4.38 10.26 1.16
CA MET A 46 -5.35 9.31 0.58
C MET A 46 -6.68 9.35 1.36
N SER A 47 -6.64 9.46 2.69
CA SER A 47 -7.84 9.66 3.52
C SER A 47 -8.64 10.91 3.14
N GLN A 48 -7.95 12.04 2.92
CA GLN A 48 -8.59 13.28 2.49
C GLN A 48 -9.18 13.17 1.08
N TYR A 49 -8.45 12.54 0.15
CA TYR A 49 -8.93 12.28 -1.21
C TYR A 49 -10.24 11.49 -1.21
N TYR A 50 -10.30 10.37 -0.46
CA TYR A 50 -11.52 9.56 -0.41
C TYR A 50 -12.67 10.26 0.32
N ALA A 51 -12.40 11.08 1.34
CA ALA A 51 -13.41 11.92 1.95
C ALA A 51 -13.96 12.94 0.95
N GLU A 52 -13.11 13.55 0.13
CA GLU A 52 -13.51 14.55 -0.87
C GLU A 52 -14.38 13.96 -1.99
N ILE A 53 -13.89 12.93 -2.68
CA ILE A 53 -14.60 12.36 -3.85
C ILE A 53 -15.91 11.66 -3.46
N SER A 54 -16.04 11.26 -2.19
CA SER A 54 -17.25 10.63 -1.65
C SER A 54 -18.22 11.61 -1.00
N TYR A 55 -17.93 12.92 -1.01
CA TYR A 55 -18.69 13.94 -0.28
C TYR A 55 -18.86 13.60 1.22
N GLY A 56 -17.80 13.06 1.83
CA GLY A 56 -17.75 12.64 3.22
C GLY A 56 -18.46 11.30 3.51
N ALA A 57 -18.94 10.59 2.49
CA ALA A 57 -19.58 9.30 2.69
C ALA A 57 -18.59 8.21 3.13
N ILE A 58 -17.32 8.30 2.73
CA ILE A 58 -16.25 7.35 3.07
C ILE A 58 -15.28 8.03 4.04
N ASN A 59 -15.06 7.37 5.19
CA ASN A 59 -13.97 7.69 6.10
C ASN A 59 -12.91 6.58 6.00
N LEU A 60 -11.82 6.85 5.29
CA LEU A 60 -10.74 5.90 5.08
C LEU A 60 -9.65 6.08 6.15
N THR A 61 -9.27 4.99 6.80
CA THR A 61 -8.16 4.91 7.75
C THR A 61 -7.27 3.72 7.41
N GLY A 62 -6.10 3.65 8.04
CA GLY A 62 -5.18 2.55 7.80
C GLY A 62 -3.95 2.61 8.68
N THR A 63 -3.13 1.58 8.55
CA THR A 63 -1.85 1.48 9.22
C THR A 63 -0.82 0.98 8.24
N VAL A 64 0.32 1.66 8.18
CA VAL A 64 1.48 1.23 7.42
C VAL A 64 2.40 0.41 8.33
N THR A 65 2.72 -0.81 7.91
CA THR A 65 3.70 -1.63 8.66
C THR A 65 5.12 -1.12 8.42
N ASN A 66 6.02 -1.42 9.35
CA ASN A 66 7.46 -1.29 9.10
C ASN A 66 7.89 -2.19 7.94
N TRP A 67 8.98 -1.79 7.27
CA TRP A 67 9.58 -2.57 6.19
C TRP A 67 9.98 -3.95 6.66
N VAL A 68 9.43 -4.97 6.00
CA VAL A 68 9.80 -6.36 6.20
C VAL A 68 10.71 -6.78 5.04
N THR A 69 11.80 -7.48 5.37
CA THR A 69 12.63 -8.11 4.33
C THR A 69 12.12 -9.51 4.08
N VAL A 70 11.73 -9.81 2.85
CA VAL A 70 11.32 -11.17 2.45
C VAL A 70 12.54 -12.08 2.31
N SER A 71 12.33 -13.39 2.34
CA SER A 71 13.40 -14.38 2.50
C SER A 71 14.31 -14.56 1.28
N GLN A 72 13.86 -14.14 0.10
CA GLN A 72 14.55 -14.36 -1.17
C GLN A 72 14.90 -13.03 -1.85
N ASN A 73 15.78 -13.10 -2.84
CA ASN A 73 16.13 -11.97 -3.70
C ASN A 73 14.98 -11.64 -4.66
N ASP A 74 15.02 -10.45 -5.24
CA ASP A 74 14.14 -9.99 -6.33
C ASP A 74 13.90 -11.07 -7.40
N THR A 75 14.96 -11.68 -7.91
CA THR A 75 14.93 -12.72 -8.97
C THR A 75 14.03 -13.93 -8.66
N TYR A 76 13.78 -14.24 -7.40
CA TYR A 76 12.83 -15.29 -7.00
C TYR A 76 11.38 -14.83 -7.20
N TYR A 77 11.06 -13.61 -6.76
CA TYR A 77 9.69 -13.09 -6.78
C TYR A 77 9.32 -12.46 -8.13
N GLU A 78 10.28 -11.88 -8.85
CA GLU A 78 10.03 -11.16 -10.10
C GLU A 78 10.49 -11.92 -11.36
N GLY A 79 11.27 -12.99 -11.18
CA GLY A 79 11.84 -13.74 -12.29
C GLY A 79 12.70 -12.88 -13.20
N THR A 80 12.69 -13.19 -14.49
CA THR A 80 13.30 -12.35 -15.54
C THR A 80 12.28 -11.46 -16.24
N SER A 81 11.05 -11.41 -15.74
CA SER A 81 9.90 -10.78 -16.39
C SER A 81 9.19 -9.77 -15.48
N ASN A 82 9.86 -9.30 -14.42
CA ASN A 82 9.33 -8.32 -13.45
C ASN A 82 7.97 -8.73 -12.86
N GLY A 83 7.78 -10.02 -12.56
CA GLY A 83 6.56 -10.57 -11.98
C GLY A 83 5.39 -10.75 -12.97
N LEU A 84 5.59 -10.46 -14.27
CA LEU A 84 4.52 -10.56 -15.28
C LEU A 84 4.31 -11.98 -15.82
N ASN A 85 5.25 -12.90 -15.57
CA ASN A 85 5.17 -14.28 -16.02
C ASN A 85 5.20 -15.24 -14.82
N PRO A 86 4.09 -15.89 -14.46
CA PRO A 86 4.05 -16.81 -13.33
C PRO A 86 4.87 -18.10 -13.55
N ALA A 87 5.35 -18.36 -14.78
CA ALA A 87 6.23 -19.49 -15.05
C ALA A 87 7.67 -19.29 -14.55
N ASN A 88 8.05 -18.05 -14.21
CA ASN A 88 9.39 -17.73 -13.73
C ASN A 88 9.42 -16.81 -12.50
N ALA A 89 8.26 -16.45 -11.95
CA ALA A 89 8.11 -15.51 -10.85
C ALA A 89 7.14 -16.05 -9.80
N GLU A 90 7.61 -16.18 -8.57
CA GLU A 90 6.87 -16.76 -7.44
C GLU A 90 6.04 -15.67 -6.72
N THR A 91 5.08 -15.06 -7.45
CA THR A 91 4.32 -13.88 -6.98
C THR A 91 3.14 -14.21 -6.05
N GLY A 92 2.90 -15.49 -5.73
CA GLY A 92 1.69 -15.94 -5.02
C GLY A 92 1.89 -17.04 -3.96
N GLU A 93 3.13 -17.32 -3.57
CA GLU A 93 3.50 -18.34 -2.57
C GLU A 93 3.70 -17.73 -1.16
#